data_AF-A0A0R3RBY2-F1
#
_entry.id   AF-A0A0R3RBY2-F1
#
_cell.length_a   1.000
_cell.length_b   1.000
_cell.length_c   1.000
_cell.angle_alpha   90.00
_cell.angle_beta   90.00
_cell.angle_gamma   90.00
#
_symmetry.space_group_name_H-M   'P 1'
#
loop_
_entity.id
_entity.type
_entity.pdbx_description
1 polymer ?
#
loop_
_entity_poly.entity_id
_entity_poly.type
_entity_poly.pdbx_seq_one_letter_code
_entity_poly.pdbx_strand_id
1 'polypeptide(L)' 'MVKCDPRQGKFMACCLLFRGDVVPKDVNVAIAAIKTKRSIQFVDW' A
#
# COMPACT_ATOMS: atom_id res chain seq x y z
N MET A 1 8.53 -9.70 10.33
CA MET A 1 7.08 -9.58 10.11
C MET A 1 6.40 -9.74 11.47
N VAL A 2 5.42 -8.90 11.79
CA VAL A 2 4.85 -8.81 13.15
C VAL A 2 3.39 -9.28 13.12
N LYS A 3 2.93 -9.95 14.18
CA LYS A 3 1.52 -10.31 14.35
C LYS A 3 0.74 -9.09 14.85
N CYS A 4 0.02 -8.45 13.96
CA CYS A 4 -0.91 -7.36 14.26
C CYS A 4 -2.06 -7.36 13.23
N ASP A 5 -3.19 -6.74 13.59
CA ASP A 5 -4.27 -6.48 12.62
C ASP A 5 -4.14 -5.04 12.09
N PRO A 6 -3.63 -4.84 10.86
CA PRO A 6 -3.41 -3.51 10.30
C PRO A 6 -4.72 -2.76 10.01
N ARG A 7 -5.89 -3.42 10.04
CA ARG A 7 -7.20 -2.77 9.83
C ARG A 7 -7.65 -1.98 11.05
N GLN A 8 -7.07 -2.24 12.22
CA GLN A 8 -7.38 -1.55 13.47
C GLN A 8 -6.57 -0.24 13.64
N GLY A 9 -5.81 0.16 12.62
CA GLY A 9 -4.97 1.37 12.66
C GLY A 9 -4.94 2.11 11.33
N LYS A 10 -4.13 3.17 11.30
CA LYS A 10 -3.83 3.96 10.10
C LYS A 10 -2.35 3.79 9.72
N PHE A 11 -2.05 3.76 8.43
CA PHE A 11 -0.70 3.73 7.91
C PHE A 11 -0.06 5.11 8.03
N MET A 12 1.16 5.18 8.57
CA MET A 12 1.98 6.40 8.57
C MET A 12 2.79 6.54 7.28
N ALA A 13 3.37 5.42 6.81
CA ALA A 13 4.14 5.37 5.58
C ALA A 13 4.02 3.99 4.92
N CYS A 14 4.29 3.92 3.63
CA CYS A 14 4.37 2.69 2.87
C CYS A 14 5.51 2.80 1.85
N CYS A 15 6.27 1.72 1.67
CA CYS A 15 7.28 1.59 0.63
C CYS A 15 7.06 0.29 -0.13
N LEU A 16 7.14 0.35 -1.46
CA LEU A 16 7.05 -0.82 -2.34
C LEU A 16 8.41 -1.01 -3.02
N LEU A 17 9.03 -2.16 -2.80
CA LEU A 17 10.33 -2.51 -3.37
C LEU A 17 10.12 -3.65 -4.37
N PHE A 18 10.48 -3.40 -5.63
CA PHE A 18 10.29 -4.36 -6.73
C PHE A 18 11.65 -4.91 -7.19
N ARG A 19 11.67 -6.16 -7.66
CA ARG A 19 12.85 -6.81 -8.25
C ARG A 19 12.41 -7.66 -9.45
N GLY A 20 13.12 -7.54 -10.58
CA GLY A 20 12.81 -8.27 -11.81
C GLY A 20 12.21 -7.37 -12.90
N ASP A 21 11.58 -7.98 -13.90
CA ASP A 21 10.89 -7.28 -14.99
C ASP A 21 9.56 -6.72 -14.48
N VAL A 22 9.57 -5.42 -14.14
CA VAL A 22 8.42 -4.72 -13.57
C VAL A 22 8.19 -3.44 -14.35
N VAL A 23 7.06 -3.38 -15.05
CA VAL A 23 6.67 -2.21 -15.84
C VAL A 23 6.06 -1.14 -14.92
N PRO A 24 6.61 0.09 -14.87
CA PRO A 24 6.11 1.14 -13.98
C PRO A 24 4.62 1.50 -14.15
N LYS A 25 4.09 1.31 -15.37
CA LYS A 25 2.67 1.53 -15.66
C LYS A 25 1.77 0.61 -14.83
N ASP A 26 2.10 -0.67 -14.77
CA ASP A 26 1.30 -1.66 -14.06
C ASP A 26 1.38 -1.45 -12.54
N VAL A 27 2.54 -1.00 -12.06
CA VAL A 27 2.74 -0.57 -10.67
C VAL A 27 1.80 0.60 -10.33
N ASN A 28 1.73 1.63 -11.17
CA ASN A 28 0.86 2.77 -10.93
C ASN A 28 -0.63 2.37 -10.91
N VAL A 29 -1.03 1.49 -11.83
CA VAL A 29 -2.41 0.94 -11.86
C VAL A 29 -2.72 0.15 -10.59
N ALA A 30 -1.80 -0.71 -10.16
CA ALA A 30 -1.95 -1.49 -8.93
C ALA A 30 -2.04 -0.59 -7.69
N ILE A 31 -1.20 0.44 -7.58
CA ILE A 31 -1.24 1.41 -6.48
C ILE A 31 -2.59 2.14 -6.46
N ALA A 32 -3.10 2.57 -7.62
CA ALA A 32 -4.40 3.22 -7.71
C ALA A 32 -5.52 2.29 -7.22
N ALA A 33 -5.51 1.01 -7.63
CA ALA A 33 -6.48 0.00 -7.19
C ALA A 33 -6.37 -0.32 -5.68
N ILE A 34 -5.19 -0.19 -5.08
CA ILE A 34 -5.00 -0.39 -3.64
C ILE A 34 -5.55 0.80 -2.86
N LYS A 35 -5.30 2.04 -3.32
CA LYS A 35 -5.75 3.27 -2.66
C LYS A 35 -7.27 3.40 -2.57
N THR A 36 -8.02 2.78 -3.49
CA THR A 36 -9.50 2.81 -3.45
C THR A 36 -10.10 1.87 -2.41
N LYS A 37 -9.30 0.97 -1.81
CA LYS A 37 -9.79 0.03 -0.79
C LYS A 37 -10.00 0.74 0.55
N ARG A 38 -11.23 0.67 1.08
CA ARG A 38 -11.60 1.22 2.39
C ARG A 38 -10.77 0.69 3.56
N SER A 39 -10.18 -0.50 3.43
CA SER A 39 -9.34 -1.14 4.45
C SER A 39 -7.96 -0.50 4.64
N ILE A 40 -7.55 0.42 3.77
CA ILE A 40 -6.25 1.08 3.83
C ILE A 40 -6.51 2.56 4.10
N GLN A 41 -6.22 2.99 5.32
CA GLN A 41 -6.40 4.37 5.77
C GLN A 41 -5.04 4.94 6.15
N PHE A 42 -4.70 6.13 5.67
CA PHE A 42 -3.49 6.84 6.08
C PHE A 42 -3.82 7.84 7.20
N VAL A 43 -2.81 8.23 7.97
CA VAL A 43 -2.91 9.35 8.91
C VAL A 43 -3.17 10.65 8.16
N ASP A 44 -3.77 11.63 8.85
CA ASP A 44 -4.24 12.88 8.23
C ASP A 44 -3.14 13.98 8.18
N TRP A 45 -1.96 13.71 8.76
CA TRP A 45 -0.80 14.60 8.85
C TRP A 45 0.37 14.12 8.02
#